data_AF-A0A7S2P5H8-F1
#
_entry.id   AF-A0A7S2P5H8-F1
#
_cell.length_a   1.000
_cell.length_b   1.000
_cell.length_c   1.000
_cell.angle_alpha   90.00
_cell.angle_beta   90.00
_cell.angle_gamma   90.00
#
_symmetry.space_group_name_H-M   'P 1'
#
loop_
_entity.id
_entity.type
_entity.pdbx_description
1 polymer ?
#
loop_
_entity_poly.entity_id
_entity_poly.type
_entity_poly.pdbx_seq_one_letter_code
_entity_poly.pdbx_strand_id
1 'polypeptide(L)'
;MGVITYTSLTQVIEWGDLATFVTFDTRVTARSAEPTLASVFAEFGAAYVWNNVTAYFDETSVEKQTFDGVAASVKAKINDPQFSMIGEEQTDFLQDVFKKSKKSGKPWQIFAAATMMGPNVPPNMYTMSANAPTESQADVQTYMEGLLASSSAGLFRAAAAMANTQTTWNRDDWNGFGHERAQILDVCKNDANNAIILGGDLHDSWAWTLYEGGNMTGTPVAVNLGAPGVTSPGWGPYLYPAISPIEGLLGGPDGVYDFISDGFEDVNPGLVYGSTKDKGFFAVKATKETHTTEYFHVDAVNTVSDYATARSSSEGITSDFYCGASLITYAGEQGSLEKQADCGVITFSAERPAEWSISVPASFMSGEGKKGKGKPLVNCGGNACIVKKDGKQGKSKTDKKKTKKGKKKKGKKGKK
;
A
#
# COMPACT_ATOMS: atom_id res chain seq x y z
N MET A 1 -19.07 25.13 21.60
CA MET A 1 -18.78 23.94 20.78
C MET A 1 -18.07 24.43 19.54
N GLY A 2 -16.77 24.12 19.38
CA GLY A 2 -16.02 24.49 18.18
C GLY A 2 -16.42 23.55 17.05
N VAL A 3 -16.95 24.10 15.96
CA VAL A 3 -17.19 23.35 14.72
C VAL A 3 -15.82 23.12 14.10
N ILE A 4 -15.38 21.87 13.99
CA ILE A 4 -14.28 21.51 13.10
C ILE A 4 -14.82 21.68 11.69
N THR A 5 -14.57 22.83 11.08
CA THR A 5 -14.79 23.02 9.65
C THR A 5 -13.72 22.21 8.92
N TYR A 6 -14.11 21.10 8.28
CA TYR A 6 -13.21 20.30 7.45
C TYR A 6 -12.71 21.17 6.29
N THR A 7 -11.51 21.74 6.43
CA THR A 7 -10.69 22.13 5.29
C THR A 7 -10.35 20.86 4.54
N SER A 8 -10.60 20.81 3.23
CA SER A 8 -10.28 19.66 2.37
C SER A 8 -8.96 18.99 2.77
N LEU A 9 -9.00 17.67 2.97
CA LEU A 9 -7.83 16.85 3.28
C LEU A 9 -6.98 16.56 2.04
N THR A 10 -7.34 17.10 0.88
CA THR A 10 -6.55 16.97 -0.35
C THR A 10 -5.20 17.65 -0.19
N GLN A 11 -4.10 16.89 -0.35
CA GLN A 11 -2.74 17.43 -0.35
C GLN A 11 -2.00 17.03 -1.61
N VAL A 12 -1.24 17.97 -2.16
CA VAL A 12 -0.24 17.74 -3.20
C VAL A 12 1.14 18.01 -2.62
N ILE A 13 2.03 17.03 -2.67
CA ILE A 13 3.40 17.13 -2.14
C ILE A 13 4.38 16.92 -3.28
N GLU A 14 5.24 17.91 -3.52
CA GLU A 14 6.27 17.85 -4.55
C GLU A 14 7.61 17.47 -3.92
N TRP A 15 8.13 16.29 -4.27
CA TRP A 15 9.44 15.83 -3.79
C TRP A 15 10.52 16.14 -4.82
N GLY A 16 10.95 17.40 -4.86
CA GLY A 16 11.96 17.87 -5.81
C GLY A 16 11.57 17.59 -7.25
N ASP A 17 12.51 17.08 -8.04
CA ASP A 17 12.32 16.61 -9.42
C ASP A 17 12.10 15.08 -9.51
N LEU A 18 11.86 14.42 -8.37
CA LEU A 18 11.73 12.96 -8.29
C LEU A 18 10.27 12.51 -8.35
N ALA A 19 9.39 13.10 -7.52
CA ALA A 19 8.03 12.61 -7.39
C ALA A 19 7.01 13.72 -7.13
N THR A 20 5.76 13.44 -7.47
CA THR A 20 4.58 14.20 -7.03
C THR A 20 3.64 13.24 -6.31
N PHE A 21 3.26 13.58 -5.08
CA PHE A 21 2.25 12.84 -4.31
C PHE A 21 0.93 13.60 -4.34
N VAL A 22 -0.16 12.88 -4.50
CA VAL A 22 -1.53 13.38 -4.33
C VAL A 22 -2.22 12.50 -3.30
N THR A 23 -2.94 13.13 -2.38
CA THR A 23 -3.74 12.46 -1.35
C THR A 23 -5.16 13.01 -1.41
N PHE A 24 -6.14 12.13 -1.21
CA PHE A 24 -7.54 12.50 -1.09
C PHE A 24 -8.15 11.85 0.14
N ASP A 25 -9.20 12.47 0.67
CA ASP A 25 -10.08 11.81 1.62
C ASP A 25 -11.13 11.00 0.86
N THR A 26 -10.99 9.68 0.94
CA THR A 26 -11.90 8.71 0.33
C THR A 26 -13.03 8.28 1.27
N ARG A 27 -13.32 9.02 2.35
CA ARG A 27 -14.35 8.65 3.33
C ARG A 27 -15.42 9.72 3.53
N VAL A 28 -15.04 10.99 3.75
CA VAL A 28 -16.01 12.03 4.18
C VAL A 28 -16.38 12.97 3.04
N THR A 29 -15.46 13.24 2.11
CA THR A 29 -15.63 14.34 1.15
C THR A 29 -16.62 14.03 0.03
N ALA A 30 -16.40 12.95 -0.73
CA ALA A 30 -17.16 12.67 -1.95
C ALA A 30 -17.70 11.24 -2.05
N ARG A 31 -17.32 10.36 -1.12
CA ARG A 31 -17.67 8.94 -1.20
C ARG A 31 -19.19 8.72 -1.12
N SER A 32 -19.74 8.06 -2.13
CA SER A 32 -21.11 7.56 -2.11
C SER A 32 -21.25 6.37 -1.15
N ALA A 33 -22.49 5.96 -0.89
CA ALA A 33 -22.72 4.64 -0.31
C ALA A 33 -22.13 3.55 -1.21
N GLU A 34 -21.77 2.42 -0.61
CA GLU A 34 -21.37 1.23 -1.34
C GLU A 34 -22.55 0.67 -2.14
N PRO A 35 -22.30 -0.05 -3.27
CA PRO A 35 -23.38 -0.56 -4.12
C PRO A 35 -24.39 -1.48 -3.42
N THR A 36 -23.92 -2.25 -2.42
CA THR A 36 -24.70 -3.15 -1.55
C THR A 36 -23.96 -3.33 -0.21
N LEU A 37 -24.22 -4.42 0.55
CA LEU A 37 -23.44 -4.79 1.73
C LEU A 37 -21.93 -4.76 1.42
N ALA A 38 -21.12 -4.38 2.41
CA ALA A 38 -19.67 -4.21 2.29
C ALA A 38 -18.91 -5.45 1.77
N SER A 39 -19.52 -6.64 1.82
CA SER A 39 -18.91 -7.90 1.43
C SER A 39 -19.78 -8.70 0.46
N VAL A 40 -19.18 -9.17 -0.64
CA VAL A 40 -19.84 -9.95 -1.71
C VAL A 40 -20.19 -11.39 -1.29
N PHE A 41 -19.66 -11.88 -0.17
CA PHE A 41 -19.93 -13.24 0.31
C PHE A 41 -21.42 -13.52 0.54
N ALA A 42 -22.23 -12.49 0.83
CA ALA A 42 -23.67 -12.63 1.02
C ALA A 42 -24.41 -12.92 -0.30
N GLU A 43 -23.98 -12.31 -1.41
CA GLU A 43 -24.55 -12.53 -2.74
C GLU A 43 -24.29 -13.95 -3.26
N PHE A 44 -23.20 -14.59 -2.81
CA PHE A 44 -22.90 -16.00 -3.06
C PHE A 44 -23.58 -16.95 -2.05
N GLY A 45 -24.69 -16.52 -1.44
CA GLY A 45 -25.42 -17.26 -0.40
C GLY A 45 -25.86 -18.69 -0.78
N ALA A 46 -26.05 -18.99 -2.07
CA ALA A 46 -26.35 -20.35 -2.53
C ALA A 46 -25.24 -21.36 -2.19
N ALA A 47 -23.98 -20.90 -2.16
CA ALA A 47 -22.83 -21.72 -1.76
C ALA A 47 -22.92 -22.21 -0.31
N TYR A 48 -23.75 -21.59 0.54
CA TYR A 48 -23.90 -22.00 1.93
C TYR A 48 -24.65 -23.32 2.08
N VAL A 49 -25.45 -23.70 1.08
CA VAL A 49 -26.25 -24.95 1.08
C VAL A 49 -25.84 -25.93 -0.02
N TRP A 50 -25.15 -25.47 -1.08
CA TRP A 50 -24.69 -26.33 -2.17
C TRP A 50 -23.32 -26.91 -1.88
N ASN A 51 -23.27 -28.11 -1.29
CA ASN A 51 -22.01 -28.71 -0.84
C ASN A 51 -21.20 -29.43 -1.94
N ASN A 52 -21.76 -29.58 -3.15
CA ASN A 52 -21.06 -30.20 -4.28
C ASN A 52 -20.16 -29.18 -5.01
N VAL A 53 -18.98 -28.90 -4.46
CA VAL A 53 -18.08 -27.86 -5.00
C VAL A 53 -17.54 -28.20 -6.39
N THR A 54 -17.46 -29.48 -6.77
CA THR A 54 -17.03 -29.87 -8.13
C THR A 54 -17.98 -29.35 -9.21
N ALA A 55 -19.29 -29.26 -8.90
CA ALA A 55 -20.27 -28.67 -9.83
C ALA A 55 -19.95 -27.20 -10.13
N TYR A 56 -19.28 -26.48 -9.23
CA TYR A 56 -18.97 -25.06 -9.47
C TYR A 56 -18.05 -24.89 -10.68
N PHE A 57 -17.31 -25.93 -11.08
CA PHE A 57 -16.39 -25.91 -12.22
C PHE A 57 -16.97 -26.56 -13.48
N ASP A 58 -18.17 -27.14 -13.41
CA ASP A 58 -18.87 -27.71 -14.57
C ASP A 58 -19.78 -26.65 -15.19
N GLU A 59 -19.42 -26.16 -16.38
CA GLU A 59 -20.16 -25.15 -17.15
C GLU A 59 -21.62 -25.54 -17.46
N THR A 60 -21.95 -26.82 -17.40
CA THR A 60 -23.31 -27.33 -17.63
C THR A 60 -24.15 -27.41 -16.36
N SER A 61 -23.53 -27.26 -15.19
CA SER A 61 -24.21 -27.35 -13.90
C SER A 61 -25.08 -26.13 -13.61
N VAL A 62 -26.12 -26.32 -12.79
CA VAL A 62 -26.96 -25.22 -12.31
C VAL A 62 -26.17 -24.31 -11.35
N GLU A 63 -25.25 -24.87 -10.57
CA GLU A 63 -24.41 -24.15 -9.63
C GLU A 63 -23.51 -23.14 -10.34
N LYS A 64 -22.75 -23.59 -11.36
CA LYS A 64 -21.86 -22.72 -12.14
C LYS A 64 -22.64 -21.61 -12.84
N GLN A 65 -23.71 -21.94 -13.56
CA GLN A 65 -24.54 -20.94 -14.24
C GLN A 65 -25.15 -19.93 -13.27
N THR A 66 -25.52 -20.37 -12.06
CA THR A 66 -26.02 -19.46 -11.02
C THR A 66 -24.92 -18.51 -10.55
N PHE A 67 -23.73 -19.02 -10.22
CA PHE A 67 -22.63 -18.17 -9.75
C PHE A 67 -22.12 -17.21 -10.83
N ASP A 68 -22.10 -17.61 -12.10
CA ASP A 68 -21.81 -16.70 -13.22
C ASP A 68 -22.84 -15.55 -13.31
N GLY A 69 -24.12 -15.87 -13.13
CA GLY A 69 -25.19 -14.89 -13.07
C GLY A 69 -25.04 -13.92 -11.90
N VAL A 70 -24.67 -14.43 -10.72
CA VAL A 70 -24.35 -13.60 -9.54
C VAL A 70 -23.16 -12.70 -9.82
N ALA A 71 -22.06 -13.24 -10.34
CA ALA A 71 -20.84 -12.50 -10.68
C ALA A 71 -21.12 -11.40 -11.72
N ALA A 72 -21.90 -11.69 -12.76
CA ALA A 72 -22.33 -10.69 -13.75
C ALA A 72 -23.15 -9.57 -13.10
N SER A 73 -24.05 -9.90 -12.15
CA SER A 73 -24.81 -8.91 -11.39
C SER A 73 -23.91 -8.05 -10.50
N VAL A 74 -22.95 -8.67 -9.80
CA VAL A 74 -21.95 -7.96 -8.98
C VAL A 74 -21.15 -6.99 -9.85
N LYS A 75 -20.63 -7.47 -10.98
CA LYS A 75 -19.84 -6.68 -11.93
C LYS A 75 -20.63 -5.51 -12.51
N ALA A 76 -21.91 -5.71 -12.85
CA ALA A 76 -22.78 -4.64 -13.33
C ALA A 76 -22.96 -3.54 -12.28
N LYS A 77 -23.16 -3.91 -11.01
CA LYS A 77 -23.34 -2.95 -9.90
C LYS A 77 -22.09 -2.13 -9.61
N ILE A 78 -20.91 -2.76 -9.52
CA ILE A 78 -19.67 -2.03 -9.20
C ILE A 78 -19.24 -1.09 -10.33
N ASN A 79 -19.70 -1.31 -11.56
CA ASN A 79 -19.43 -0.46 -12.71
C ASN A 79 -20.53 0.58 -12.97
N ASP A 80 -21.49 0.72 -12.07
CA ASP A 80 -22.49 1.78 -12.16
C ASP A 80 -21.84 3.13 -11.81
N PRO A 81 -21.88 4.13 -12.72
CA PRO A 81 -21.24 5.42 -12.50
C PRO A 81 -21.85 6.24 -11.35
N GLN A 82 -22.98 5.81 -10.77
CA GLN A 82 -23.53 6.45 -9.58
C GLN A 82 -22.67 6.25 -8.33
N PHE A 83 -21.81 5.22 -8.31
CA PHE A 83 -20.93 4.93 -7.19
C PHE A 83 -19.55 5.55 -7.41
N SER A 84 -19.10 6.34 -6.44
CA SER A 84 -17.84 7.09 -6.52
C SER A 84 -17.19 7.20 -5.13
N MET A 85 -15.86 7.12 -5.08
CA MET A 85 -15.04 7.31 -3.88
C MET A 85 -14.58 8.75 -3.72
N ILE A 86 -14.11 9.38 -4.80
CA ILE A 86 -13.49 10.72 -4.78
C ILE A 86 -14.24 11.77 -5.61
N GLY A 87 -15.10 11.34 -6.51
CA GLY A 87 -15.90 12.21 -7.37
C GLY A 87 -15.16 12.66 -8.62
N GLU A 88 -15.92 13.17 -9.58
CA GLU A 88 -15.41 13.71 -10.85
C GLU A 88 -14.40 14.84 -10.62
N GLU A 89 -14.69 15.78 -9.70
CA GLU A 89 -13.81 16.92 -9.41
C GLU A 89 -12.41 16.49 -8.92
N GLN A 90 -12.34 15.48 -8.03
CA GLN A 90 -11.04 14.99 -7.54
C GLN A 90 -10.34 14.10 -8.57
N THR A 91 -11.10 13.39 -9.42
CA THR A 91 -10.55 12.62 -10.53
C THR A 91 -9.90 13.54 -11.58
N ASP A 92 -10.57 14.62 -11.96
CA ASP A 92 -10.03 15.65 -12.85
C ASP A 92 -8.81 16.35 -12.24
N PHE A 93 -8.87 16.65 -10.93
CA PHE A 93 -7.74 17.23 -10.22
C PHE A 93 -6.52 16.30 -10.21
N LEU A 94 -6.72 14.99 -9.96
CA LEU A 94 -5.66 13.99 -10.04
C LEU A 94 -5.02 13.99 -11.43
N GLN A 95 -5.86 14.01 -12.47
CA GLN A 95 -5.42 14.04 -13.85
C GLN A 95 -4.54 15.26 -14.14
N ASP A 96 -4.98 16.45 -13.76
CA ASP A 96 -4.24 17.69 -13.98
C ASP A 96 -2.90 17.71 -13.25
N VAL A 97 -2.86 17.22 -12.00
CA VAL A 97 -1.63 17.13 -11.22
C VAL A 97 -0.65 16.15 -11.86
N PHE A 98 -1.12 14.96 -12.30
CA PHE A 98 -0.27 13.95 -12.93
C PHE A 98 0.25 14.45 -14.28
N LYS A 99 -0.60 15.03 -15.14
CA LYS A 99 -0.20 15.68 -16.40
C LYS A 99 0.92 16.70 -16.18
N LYS A 100 0.77 17.57 -15.18
CA LYS A 100 1.77 18.59 -14.85
C LYS A 100 3.07 17.97 -14.33
N SER A 101 2.97 16.95 -13.48
CA SER A 101 4.12 16.21 -12.95
C SER A 101 4.92 15.54 -14.07
N LYS A 102 4.25 14.79 -14.95
CA LYS A 102 4.81 14.15 -16.14
C LYS A 102 5.49 15.16 -17.06
N LYS A 103 4.81 16.27 -17.38
CA LYS A 103 5.37 17.35 -18.21
C LYS A 103 6.62 17.99 -17.60
N SER A 104 6.72 18.02 -16.27
CA SER A 104 7.91 18.52 -15.57
C SER A 104 9.08 17.54 -15.51
N GLY A 105 8.93 16.35 -16.10
CA GLY A 105 10.00 15.34 -16.23
C GLY A 105 10.19 14.48 -14.98
N LYS A 106 9.22 14.45 -14.06
CA LYS A 106 9.30 13.63 -12.86
C LYS A 106 9.00 12.16 -13.19
N PRO A 107 9.82 11.21 -12.74
CA PRO A 107 9.58 9.79 -13.00
C PRO A 107 8.36 9.26 -12.25
N TRP A 108 8.06 9.74 -11.03
CA TRP A 108 7.05 9.11 -10.17
C TRP A 108 5.83 10.00 -9.92
N GLN A 109 4.64 9.45 -10.15
CA GLN A 109 3.35 10.04 -9.78
C GLN A 109 2.67 9.12 -8.77
N ILE A 110 2.45 9.62 -7.56
CA ILE A 110 2.06 8.78 -6.43
C ILE A 110 0.68 9.20 -5.93
N PHE A 111 -0.27 8.28 -5.94
CA PHE A 111 -1.57 8.46 -5.31
C PHE A 111 -1.58 7.72 -3.97
N ALA A 112 -1.58 8.47 -2.87
CA ALA A 112 -1.78 7.90 -1.55
C ALA A 112 -3.28 7.86 -1.23
N ALA A 113 -3.84 6.66 -1.33
CA ALA A 113 -5.23 6.34 -1.01
C ALA A 113 -5.31 5.64 0.36
N ALA A 114 -6.51 5.59 0.94
CA ALA A 114 -6.74 4.84 2.19
C ALA A 114 -6.87 3.33 1.94
N THR A 115 -7.50 2.95 0.82
CA THR A 115 -7.90 1.56 0.51
C THR A 115 -7.24 1.05 -0.77
N MET A 116 -7.29 -0.26 -0.97
CA MET A 116 -6.61 -0.94 -2.08
C MET A 116 -7.34 -0.83 -3.42
N MET A 117 -6.57 -0.78 -4.50
CA MET A 117 -7.02 -0.84 -5.90
C MET A 117 -6.72 -2.19 -6.57
N GLY A 118 -5.87 -3.03 -6.00
CA GLY A 118 -5.70 -4.40 -6.45
C GLY A 118 -7.01 -5.18 -6.44
N PRO A 119 -7.27 -6.06 -7.42
CA PRO A 119 -8.38 -7.00 -7.31
C PRO A 119 -8.15 -7.90 -6.10
N ASN A 120 -9.13 -7.95 -5.21
CA ASN A 120 -9.11 -8.79 -4.01
C ASN A 120 -10.12 -9.94 -4.15
N VAL A 121 -9.76 -10.96 -4.92
CA VAL A 121 -10.49 -12.22 -5.03
C VAL A 121 -10.04 -13.16 -3.91
N PRO A 122 -10.94 -13.74 -3.10
CA PRO A 122 -10.56 -14.67 -2.03
C PRO A 122 -9.99 -15.97 -2.62
N PRO A 123 -9.13 -16.71 -1.88
CA PRO A 123 -8.51 -17.93 -2.38
C PRO A 123 -9.57 -18.98 -2.72
N ASN A 124 -9.30 -19.76 -3.77
CA ASN A 124 -10.14 -20.90 -4.09
C ASN A 124 -9.83 -22.06 -3.15
N MET A 125 -10.64 -22.21 -2.10
CA MET A 125 -10.47 -23.24 -1.08
C MET A 125 -10.49 -24.67 -1.63
N TYR A 126 -10.95 -24.90 -2.86
CA TYR A 126 -10.92 -26.21 -3.51
C TYR A 126 -9.62 -26.42 -4.30
N THR A 127 -9.20 -25.45 -5.11
CA THR A 127 -8.04 -25.63 -6.01
C THR A 127 -6.70 -25.24 -5.37
N MET A 128 -6.70 -24.51 -4.25
CA MET A 128 -5.46 -24.09 -3.58
C MET A 128 -4.62 -25.26 -3.06
N SER A 129 -5.18 -26.46 -2.98
CA SER A 129 -4.42 -27.70 -2.68
C SER A 129 -3.24 -27.93 -3.63
N ALA A 130 -3.28 -27.37 -4.85
CA ALA A 130 -2.17 -27.39 -5.80
C ALA A 130 -0.91 -26.67 -5.29
N ASN A 131 -1.03 -25.79 -4.28
CA ASN A 131 0.08 -25.06 -3.67
C ASN A 131 0.76 -25.84 -2.53
N ALA A 132 0.20 -26.98 -2.13
CA ALA A 132 0.84 -27.84 -1.14
C ALA A 132 2.10 -28.51 -1.73
N PRO A 133 3.06 -28.94 -0.89
CA PRO A 133 4.17 -29.77 -1.32
C PRO A 133 3.68 -30.97 -2.13
N THR A 134 4.34 -31.27 -3.26
CA THR A 134 3.91 -32.28 -4.24
C THR A 134 3.56 -33.63 -3.59
N GLU A 135 4.36 -34.06 -2.61
CA GLU A 135 4.16 -35.31 -1.88
C GLU A 135 2.89 -35.34 -1.00
N SER A 136 2.35 -34.18 -0.63
CA SER A 136 1.19 -34.02 0.24
C SER A 136 -0.06 -33.48 -0.47
N GLN A 137 0.03 -33.10 -1.75
CA GLN A 137 -1.09 -32.50 -2.51
C GLN A 137 -2.37 -33.35 -2.48
N ALA A 138 -2.25 -34.67 -2.62
CA ALA A 138 -3.42 -35.56 -2.60
C ALA A 138 -4.10 -35.62 -1.22
N ASP A 139 -3.32 -35.63 -0.13
CA ASP A 139 -3.84 -35.62 1.23
C ASP A 139 -4.45 -34.27 1.59
N VAL A 140 -3.81 -33.18 1.16
CA VAL A 140 -4.36 -31.81 1.30
C VAL A 140 -5.66 -31.68 0.51
N GLN A 141 -5.73 -32.14 -0.74
CA GLN A 141 -6.96 -32.14 -1.53
C GLN A 141 -8.09 -32.90 -0.82
N THR A 142 -7.79 -34.10 -0.31
CA THR A 142 -8.75 -34.91 0.44
C THR A 142 -9.28 -34.18 1.67
N TYR A 143 -8.40 -33.48 2.40
CA TYR A 143 -8.80 -32.65 3.54
C TYR A 143 -9.68 -31.47 3.12
N MET A 144 -9.31 -30.73 2.08
CA MET A 144 -10.06 -29.57 1.61
C MET A 144 -11.45 -29.97 1.10
N GLU A 145 -11.58 -31.11 0.41
CA GLU A 145 -12.86 -31.69 0.04
C GLU A 145 -13.73 -32.01 1.26
N GLY A 146 -13.14 -32.65 2.28
CA GLY A 146 -13.81 -32.93 3.54
C GLY A 146 -14.27 -31.68 4.28
N LEU A 147 -13.42 -30.64 4.31
CA LEU A 147 -13.74 -29.33 4.88
C LEU A 147 -14.94 -28.71 4.14
N LEU A 148 -14.90 -28.67 2.81
CA LEU A 148 -15.93 -28.06 1.98
C LEU A 148 -17.25 -28.84 1.97
N ALA A 149 -17.23 -30.14 2.25
CA ALA A 149 -18.44 -30.94 2.43
C ALA A 149 -19.18 -30.65 3.76
N SER A 150 -18.51 -30.03 4.74
CA SER A 150 -19.11 -29.70 6.03
C SER A 150 -20.19 -28.63 5.91
N SER A 151 -21.32 -28.81 6.61
CA SER A 151 -22.41 -27.81 6.66
C SER A 151 -21.95 -26.40 7.11
N SER A 152 -20.91 -26.30 7.95
CA SER A 152 -20.38 -25.03 8.45
C SER A 152 -19.45 -24.30 7.48
N ALA A 153 -19.05 -24.92 6.36
CA ALA A 153 -18.06 -24.35 5.44
C ALA A 153 -18.64 -23.43 4.36
N GLY A 154 -19.83 -22.84 4.59
CA GLY A 154 -20.51 -22.00 3.60
C GLY A 154 -19.68 -20.82 3.09
N LEU A 155 -18.92 -20.17 3.98
CA LEU A 155 -18.00 -19.09 3.62
C LEU A 155 -16.85 -19.58 2.71
N PHE A 156 -16.31 -20.77 2.95
CA PHE A 156 -15.24 -21.34 2.13
C PHE A 156 -15.75 -21.79 0.76
N ARG A 157 -16.97 -22.31 0.69
CA ARG A 157 -17.64 -22.59 -0.59
C ARG A 157 -17.93 -21.31 -1.37
N ALA A 158 -18.39 -20.26 -0.70
CA ALA A 158 -18.57 -18.96 -1.33
C ALA A 158 -17.25 -18.38 -1.86
N ALA A 159 -16.15 -18.50 -1.10
CA ALA A 159 -14.80 -18.13 -1.58
C ALA A 159 -14.40 -18.90 -2.85
N ALA A 160 -14.61 -20.22 -2.89
CA ALA A 160 -14.34 -21.04 -4.07
C ALA A 160 -15.18 -20.61 -5.29
N ALA A 161 -16.47 -20.33 -5.09
CA ALA A 161 -17.35 -19.84 -6.15
C ALA A 161 -16.91 -18.46 -6.66
N MET A 162 -16.57 -17.53 -5.76
CA MET A 162 -16.07 -16.19 -6.11
C MET A 162 -14.74 -16.25 -6.86
N ALA A 163 -13.83 -17.11 -6.43
CA ALA A 163 -12.56 -17.33 -7.11
C ALA A 163 -12.76 -17.86 -8.53
N ASN A 164 -13.65 -18.84 -8.69
CA ASN A 164 -13.97 -19.42 -10.00
C ASN A 164 -14.62 -18.40 -10.96
N THR A 165 -15.32 -17.39 -10.44
CA THR A 165 -15.93 -16.31 -11.22
C THR A 165 -15.13 -15.01 -11.21
N GLN A 166 -13.88 -15.03 -10.73
CA GLN A 166 -13.00 -13.86 -10.58
C GLN A 166 -13.70 -12.64 -9.93
N THR A 167 -14.48 -12.91 -8.90
CA THR A 167 -15.28 -11.90 -8.21
C THR A 167 -14.59 -11.44 -6.93
N THR A 168 -14.31 -10.15 -6.85
CA THR A 168 -13.66 -9.52 -5.70
C THR A 168 -14.61 -9.44 -4.50
N TRP A 169 -14.07 -9.55 -3.28
CA TRP A 169 -14.90 -9.67 -2.07
C TRP A 169 -15.26 -8.35 -1.41
N ASN A 170 -14.37 -7.34 -1.50
CA ASN A 170 -14.49 -6.09 -0.76
C ASN A 170 -15.22 -5.04 -1.60
N ARG A 171 -16.32 -4.48 -1.08
CA ARG A 171 -16.98 -3.31 -1.67
C ARG A 171 -16.64 -2.00 -0.96
N ASP A 172 -15.93 -2.06 0.16
CA ASP A 172 -15.48 -0.86 0.89
C ASP A 172 -14.20 -0.24 0.32
N ASP A 173 -13.47 -0.99 -0.51
CA ASP A 173 -12.33 -0.49 -1.29
C ASP A 173 -12.72 -0.18 -2.75
N TRP A 174 -11.73 0.13 -3.59
CA TRP A 174 -11.96 0.50 -4.99
C TRP A 174 -12.57 -0.62 -5.85
N ASN A 175 -12.62 -1.86 -5.37
CA ASN A 175 -13.32 -2.96 -6.04
C ASN A 175 -14.85 -2.79 -5.98
N GLY A 176 -15.38 -2.00 -5.04
CA GLY A 176 -16.78 -1.58 -5.03
C GLY A 176 -17.13 -0.47 -6.03
N PHE A 177 -16.11 0.23 -6.56
CA PHE A 177 -16.22 1.45 -7.34
C PHE A 177 -15.52 1.31 -8.69
N GLY A 178 -15.83 0.22 -9.40
CA GLY A 178 -15.16 -0.21 -10.63
C GLY A 178 -15.14 0.83 -11.75
N HIS A 179 -16.22 1.61 -11.91
CA HIS A 179 -16.26 2.68 -12.91
C HIS A 179 -15.20 3.77 -12.64
N GLU A 180 -15.20 4.36 -11.45
CA GLU A 180 -14.22 5.40 -11.09
C GLU A 180 -12.80 4.84 -10.99
N ARG A 181 -12.64 3.60 -10.50
CA ARG A 181 -11.35 2.89 -10.50
C ARG A 181 -10.78 2.78 -11.92
N ALA A 182 -11.60 2.43 -12.91
CA ALA A 182 -11.16 2.36 -14.31
C ALA A 182 -10.71 3.74 -14.83
N GLN A 183 -11.44 4.81 -14.52
CA GLN A 183 -11.07 6.18 -14.90
C GLN A 183 -9.73 6.60 -14.29
N ILE A 184 -9.48 6.29 -13.02
CA ILE A 184 -8.20 6.60 -12.38
C ILE A 184 -7.05 5.80 -13.00
N LEU A 185 -7.27 4.54 -13.35
CA LEU A 185 -6.25 3.73 -14.04
C LEU A 185 -5.97 4.24 -15.45
N ASP A 186 -6.95 4.82 -16.13
CA ASP A 186 -6.74 5.52 -17.40
C ASP A 186 -5.96 6.84 -17.21
N VAL A 187 -6.17 7.56 -16.11
CA VAL A 187 -5.32 8.69 -15.72
C VAL A 187 -3.88 8.23 -15.50
N CYS A 188 -3.67 7.13 -14.77
CA CYS A 188 -2.33 6.55 -14.60
C CYS A 188 -1.70 6.24 -15.95
N LYS A 189 -2.43 5.52 -16.83
CA LYS A 189 -1.98 5.16 -18.18
C LYS A 189 -1.52 6.36 -19.01
N ASN A 190 -2.36 7.40 -19.07
CA ASN A 190 -2.16 8.49 -20.03
C ASN A 190 -1.27 9.60 -19.47
N ASP A 191 -1.38 9.87 -18.17
CA ASP A 191 -0.92 11.11 -17.56
C ASP A 191 0.18 10.93 -16.52
N ALA A 192 0.55 9.69 -16.17
CA ALA A 192 1.77 9.38 -15.42
C ALA A 192 2.89 8.84 -16.33
N ASN A 193 4.14 8.94 -15.87
CA ASN A 193 5.26 8.15 -16.36
C ASN A 193 5.28 6.80 -15.64
N ASN A 194 5.18 6.83 -14.31
CA ASN A 194 5.10 5.64 -13.47
C ASN A 194 4.19 5.94 -12.27
N ALA A 195 3.01 5.34 -12.28
CA ALA A 195 2.03 5.53 -11.22
C ALA A 195 2.21 4.52 -10.08
N ILE A 196 2.36 4.99 -8.86
CA ILE A 196 2.34 4.17 -7.64
C ILE A 196 1.13 4.57 -6.80
N ILE A 197 0.28 3.62 -6.45
CA ILE A 197 -0.87 3.81 -5.58
C ILE A 197 -0.55 3.19 -4.22
N LEU A 198 -0.56 3.98 -3.16
CA LEU A 198 -0.38 3.50 -1.80
C LEU A 198 -1.76 3.23 -1.20
N GLY A 199 -1.89 2.14 -0.44
CA GLY A 199 -3.09 1.81 0.31
C GLY A 199 -2.80 1.06 1.60
N GLY A 200 -3.85 0.82 2.37
CA GLY A 200 -3.84 0.00 3.58
C GLY A 200 -5.18 -0.69 3.75
N ASP A 201 -5.75 -0.63 4.97
CA ASP A 201 -7.10 -1.11 5.31
C ASP A 201 -7.29 -2.64 5.31
N LEU A 202 -6.67 -3.38 4.38
CA LEU A 202 -6.78 -4.85 4.30
C LEU A 202 -5.97 -5.63 5.35
N HIS A 203 -5.17 -4.93 6.16
CA HIS A 203 -4.40 -5.45 7.31
C HIS A 203 -3.29 -6.48 7.02
N ASP A 204 -3.11 -6.90 5.78
CA ASP A 204 -2.02 -7.78 5.33
C ASP A 204 -1.13 -7.07 4.31
N SER A 205 0.05 -7.62 4.03
CA SER A 205 0.97 -7.04 3.04
C SER A 205 0.53 -7.43 1.64
N TRP A 206 0.43 -6.44 0.75
CA TRP A 206 0.02 -6.71 -0.63
C TRP A 206 0.72 -5.84 -1.65
N ALA A 207 1.07 -6.38 -2.81
CA ALA A 207 1.61 -5.61 -3.91
C ALA A 207 1.07 -6.10 -5.25
N TRP A 208 0.37 -5.23 -5.98
CA TRP A 208 -0.19 -5.53 -7.29
C TRP A 208 0.46 -4.72 -8.41
N THR A 209 0.64 -5.36 -9.54
CA THR A 209 0.55 -4.71 -10.85
C THR A 209 -0.91 -4.49 -11.22
N LEU A 210 -1.27 -3.27 -11.60
CA LEU A 210 -2.61 -2.92 -12.05
C LEU A 210 -2.64 -2.71 -13.56
N TYR A 211 -3.75 -3.09 -14.18
CA TYR A 211 -3.92 -3.04 -15.63
C TYR A 211 -4.98 -2.01 -16.05
N GLU A 212 -4.88 -1.56 -17.30
CA GLU A 212 -5.78 -0.57 -17.90
C GLU A 212 -7.27 -0.92 -17.75
N GLY A 213 -8.13 0.09 -17.69
CA GLY A 213 -9.59 -0.08 -17.59
C GLY A 213 -10.06 -0.87 -16.37
N GLY A 214 -9.19 -1.09 -15.38
CA GLY A 214 -9.50 -1.89 -14.20
C GLY A 214 -9.50 -3.41 -14.43
N ASN A 215 -8.94 -3.88 -15.55
CA ASN A 215 -8.82 -5.31 -15.83
C ASN A 215 -7.83 -6.00 -14.86
N MET A 216 -7.90 -7.33 -14.78
CA MET A 216 -6.96 -8.15 -14.01
C MET A 216 -5.72 -8.55 -14.83
N THR A 217 -5.75 -8.39 -16.15
CA THR A 217 -4.63 -8.64 -17.06
C THR A 217 -4.66 -7.60 -18.20
N GLY A 218 -3.62 -7.56 -19.03
CA GLY A 218 -3.54 -6.65 -20.18
C GLY A 218 -2.30 -5.76 -20.10
N THR A 219 -2.43 -4.49 -20.49
CA THR A 219 -1.35 -3.50 -20.36
C THR A 219 -1.21 -3.02 -18.92
N PRO A 220 -0.05 -3.22 -18.25
CA PRO A 220 0.21 -2.65 -16.94
C PRO A 220 0.22 -1.11 -16.98
N VAL A 221 -0.38 -0.47 -15.99
CA VAL A 221 -0.52 1.01 -15.93
C VAL A 221 -0.12 1.62 -14.60
N ALA A 222 -0.13 0.83 -13.52
CA ALA A 222 0.22 1.31 -12.20
C ALA A 222 0.66 0.15 -11.31
N VAL A 223 1.27 0.49 -10.18
CA VAL A 223 1.56 -0.43 -9.08
C VAL A 223 0.75 -0.03 -7.86
N ASN A 224 0.15 -0.98 -7.15
CA ASN A 224 -0.53 -0.73 -5.90
C ASN A 224 0.17 -1.44 -4.74
N LEU A 225 0.67 -0.65 -3.78
CA LEU A 225 1.38 -1.11 -2.59
C LEU A 225 0.48 -0.96 -1.37
N GLY A 226 0.18 -2.08 -0.71
CA GLY A 226 -0.67 -2.18 0.47
C GLY A 226 0.13 -2.49 1.71
N ALA A 227 0.14 -1.58 2.67
CA ALA A 227 0.81 -1.81 3.94
C ALA A 227 0.00 -2.79 4.81
N PRO A 228 0.68 -3.73 5.51
CA PRO A 228 0.01 -4.54 6.52
C PRO A 228 -0.49 -3.65 7.66
N GLY A 229 -1.42 -4.19 8.45
CA GLY A 229 -1.80 -3.58 9.70
C GLY A 229 -0.61 -3.54 10.66
N VAL A 230 -0.54 -2.51 11.51
CA VAL A 230 0.45 -2.49 12.59
C VAL A 230 0.08 -3.53 13.65
N THR A 231 -1.21 -3.66 13.97
CA THR A 231 -1.73 -4.64 14.95
C THR A 231 -3.07 -5.26 14.55
N SER A 232 -3.76 -4.73 13.55
CA SER A 232 -5.08 -5.23 13.15
C SER A 232 -4.98 -6.59 12.47
N PRO A 233 -5.92 -7.52 12.73
CA PRO A 233 -5.90 -8.84 12.10
C PRO A 233 -6.36 -8.77 10.64
N GLY A 234 -5.66 -9.51 9.77
CA GLY A 234 -6.05 -9.74 8.38
C GLY A 234 -6.57 -11.16 8.15
N TRP A 235 -6.36 -11.69 6.95
CA TRP A 235 -6.82 -13.01 6.50
C TRP A 235 -6.15 -14.17 7.21
N GLY A 236 -4.88 -14.04 7.59
CA GLY A 236 -4.13 -15.11 8.23
C GLY A 236 -4.82 -15.68 9.47
N PRO A 237 -5.07 -14.87 10.52
CA PRO A 237 -5.80 -15.31 11.71
C PRO A 237 -7.23 -15.84 11.44
N TYR A 238 -7.85 -15.43 10.33
CA TYR A 238 -9.18 -15.87 9.94
C TYR A 238 -9.18 -17.25 9.28
N LEU A 239 -8.21 -17.52 8.40
CA LEU A 239 -8.12 -18.78 7.63
C LEU A 239 -7.31 -19.85 8.36
N TYR A 240 -6.30 -19.47 9.16
CA TYR A 240 -5.41 -20.40 9.84
C TYR A 240 -6.15 -21.48 10.63
N PRO A 241 -7.20 -21.20 11.44
CA PRO A 241 -7.89 -22.24 12.20
C PRO A 241 -8.49 -23.35 11.32
N ALA A 242 -8.93 -23.03 10.11
CA ALA A 242 -9.50 -24.01 9.18
C ALA A 242 -8.44 -24.86 8.48
N ILE A 243 -7.20 -24.39 8.40
CA ILE A 243 -6.09 -25.06 7.70
C ILE A 243 -5.13 -25.75 8.68
N SER A 244 -5.01 -25.26 9.91
CA SER A 244 -4.11 -25.82 10.94
C SER A 244 -4.22 -27.33 11.19
N PRO A 245 -5.36 -28.02 10.97
CA PRO A 245 -5.40 -29.49 11.10
C PRO A 245 -4.49 -30.23 10.11
N ILE A 246 -4.08 -29.60 9.00
CA ILE A 246 -3.11 -30.14 8.02
C ILE A 246 -1.75 -29.44 8.09
N GLU A 247 -1.45 -28.70 9.15
CA GLU A 247 -0.18 -27.98 9.34
C GLU A 247 1.05 -28.89 9.13
N GLY A 248 0.98 -30.14 9.61
CA GLY A 248 2.06 -31.11 9.44
C GLY A 248 2.34 -31.49 7.98
N LEU A 249 1.33 -31.42 7.10
CA LEU A 249 1.47 -31.65 5.65
C LEU A 249 2.03 -30.42 4.92
N LEU A 250 1.91 -29.25 5.55
CA LEU A 250 2.34 -27.97 4.98
C LEU A 250 3.71 -27.53 5.52
N GLY A 251 4.36 -28.32 6.38
CA GLY A 251 5.69 -28.01 6.90
C GLY A 251 5.72 -27.09 8.11
N GLY A 252 4.61 -26.97 8.85
CA GLY A 252 4.50 -26.17 10.06
C GLY A 252 3.68 -24.88 9.88
N PRO A 253 3.64 -24.01 10.92
CA PRO A 253 2.83 -22.80 10.92
C PRO A 253 3.13 -21.86 9.74
N ASP A 254 4.42 -21.67 9.42
CA ASP A 254 4.84 -20.80 8.32
C ASP A 254 4.33 -21.32 6.98
N GLY A 255 4.41 -22.62 6.74
CA GLY A 255 3.89 -23.22 5.52
C GLY A 255 2.36 -23.16 5.40
N VAL A 256 1.61 -23.07 6.51
CA VAL A 256 0.17 -22.77 6.47
C VAL A 256 -0.09 -21.36 5.96
N TYR A 257 0.68 -20.37 6.42
CA TYR A 257 0.54 -18.99 5.96
C TYR A 257 0.97 -18.82 4.51
N ASP A 258 2.06 -19.46 4.10
CA ASP A 258 2.52 -19.48 2.71
C ASP A 258 1.45 -20.12 1.81
N PHE A 259 0.89 -21.27 2.20
CA PHE A 259 -0.21 -21.93 1.49
C PHE A 259 -1.44 -21.03 1.30
N ILE A 260 -1.79 -20.23 2.32
CA ILE A 260 -2.87 -19.24 2.24
C ILE A 260 -2.51 -18.11 1.27
N SER A 261 -1.31 -17.55 1.42
CA SER A 261 -0.81 -16.47 0.56
C SER A 261 -0.75 -16.87 -0.91
N ASP A 262 -0.20 -18.05 -1.21
CA ASP A 262 -0.13 -18.61 -2.57
C ASP A 262 -1.53 -18.78 -3.17
N GLY A 263 -2.51 -19.20 -2.36
CA GLY A 263 -3.90 -19.30 -2.78
C GLY A 263 -4.52 -17.94 -3.19
N PHE A 264 -4.07 -16.83 -2.61
CA PHE A 264 -4.45 -15.49 -3.10
C PHE A 264 -3.70 -15.12 -4.38
N GLU A 265 -2.41 -15.42 -4.48
CA GLU A 265 -1.59 -15.12 -5.67
C GLU A 265 -2.13 -15.84 -6.92
N ASP A 266 -2.59 -17.09 -6.79
CA ASP A 266 -3.14 -17.88 -7.90
C ASP A 266 -4.38 -17.26 -8.56
N VAL A 267 -5.28 -16.70 -7.76
CA VAL A 267 -6.61 -16.25 -8.21
C VAL A 267 -6.65 -14.76 -8.50
N ASN A 268 -5.57 -14.03 -8.19
CA ASN A 268 -5.44 -12.59 -8.43
C ASN A 268 -4.28 -12.32 -9.40
N PRO A 269 -4.52 -12.43 -10.72
CA PRO A 269 -3.54 -12.01 -11.72
C PRO A 269 -3.04 -10.58 -11.44
N GLY A 270 -1.72 -10.42 -11.43
CA GLY A 270 -1.05 -9.18 -11.09
C GLY A 270 -0.69 -9.01 -9.60
N LEU A 271 -1.15 -9.88 -8.70
CA LEU A 271 -0.63 -9.91 -7.33
C LEU A 271 0.79 -10.48 -7.35
N VAL A 272 1.78 -9.63 -7.09
CA VAL A 272 3.21 -9.99 -7.11
C VAL A 272 3.71 -10.41 -5.72
N TYR A 273 3.03 -9.97 -4.67
CA TYR A 273 3.36 -10.32 -3.30
C TYR A 273 2.14 -10.20 -2.39
N GLY A 274 1.75 -11.31 -1.74
CA GLY A 274 0.81 -11.34 -0.64
C GLY A 274 1.41 -11.99 0.61
N SER A 275 1.31 -11.37 1.78
CA SER A 275 1.68 -11.99 3.06
C SER A 275 0.61 -11.75 4.11
N THR A 276 -0.01 -12.86 4.56
CA THR A 276 -1.12 -12.85 5.53
C THR A 276 -0.69 -13.14 6.96
N LYS A 277 0.59 -13.48 7.16
CA LYS A 277 1.16 -13.88 8.45
C LYS A 277 1.41 -12.68 9.35
N ASP A 278 2.28 -11.79 8.89
CA ASP A 278 2.94 -10.84 9.78
C ASP A 278 2.33 -9.42 9.69
N LYS A 279 2.75 -8.60 10.65
CA LYS A 279 2.34 -7.20 10.79
C LYS A 279 3.56 -6.31 10.70
N GLY A 280 3.37 -5.04 10.35
CA GLY A 280 4.49 -4.12 10.20
C GLY A 280 4.20 -2.96 9.28
N PHE A 281 5.12 -2.67 8.37
CA PHE A 281 5.04 -1.57 7.42
C PHE A 281 5.90 -1.89 6.19
N PHE A 282 5.76 -1.12 5.11
CA PHE A 282 6.78 -1.09 4.06
C PHE A 282 7.53 0.22 4.07
N ALA A 283 8.77 0.20 3.59
CA ALA A 283 9.55 1.39 3.33
C ALA A 283 9.91 1.48 1.85
N VAL A 284 10.11 2.72 1.39
CA VAL A 284 10.36 3.02 0.00
C VAL A 284 11.69 3.75 -0.16
N LYS A 285 12.47 3.32 -1.14
CA LYS A 285 13.62 4.05 -1.68
C LYS A 285 13.35 4.35 -3.16
N ALA A 286 13.13 5.62 -3.47
CA ALA A 286 12.94 6.07 -4.84
C ALA A 286 14.19 6.82 -5.36
N THR A 287 14.63 6.48 -6.56
CA THR A 287 15.62 7.19 -7.38
C THR A 287 14.99 7.60 -8.71
N LYS A 288 15.73 8.23 -9.62
CA LYS A 288 15.15 8.57 -10.94
C LYS A 288 14.91 7.34 -11.81
N GLU A 289 15.52 6.22 -11.46
CA GLU A 289 15.56 4.98 -12.22
C GLU A 289 14.68 3.90 -11.58
N THR A 290 14.61 3.83 -10.25
CA THR A 290 13.85 2.77 -9.56
C THR A 290 13.03 3.28 -8.39
N HIS A 291 11.97 2.55 -8.10
CA HIS A 291 11.20 2.65 -6.87
C HIS A 291 11.24 1.29 -6.17
N THR A 292 12.09 1.16 -5.16
CA THR A 292 12.22 -0.06 -4.37
C THR A 292 11.34 0.01 -3.14
N THR A 293 10.52 -1.01 -2.93
CA THR A 293 9.66 -1.17 -1.75
C THR A 293 10.08 -2.42 -1.00
N GLU A 294 10.44 -2.28 0.27
CA GLU A 294 10.73 -3.40 1.17
C GLU A 294 9.68 -3.49 2.26
N TYR A 295 9.07 -4.67 2.41
CA TYR A 295 8.10 -4.97 3.47
C TYR A 295 8.85 -5.41 4.72
N PHE A 296 8.76 -4.62 5.78
CA PHE A 296 9.35 -4.90 7.08
C PHE A 296 8.29 -5.43 8.03
N HIS A 297 8.48 -6.68 8.44
CA HIS A 297 7.62 -7.38 9.37
C HIS A 297 8.20 -7.33 10.78
N VAL A 298 7.33 -7.09 11.75
CA VAL A 298 7.68 -6.93 13.15
C VAL A 298 7.57 -8.29 13.83
N ASP A 299 8.69 -8.81 14.31
CA ASP A 299 8.79 -10.04 15.10
C ASP A 299 8.72 -9.71 16.60
N ALA A 300 7.50 -9.46 17.07
CA ALA A 300 7.27 -9.03 18.44
C ALA A 300 7.28 -10.19 19.42
N VAL A 301 8.35 -10.29 20.21
CA VAL A 301 8.44 -11.23 21.35
C VAL A 301 7.35 -10.94 22.41
N ASN A 302 7.01 -9.66 22.61
CA ASN A 302 5.93 -9.23 23.51
C ASN A 302 5.13 -8.08 22.90
N THR A 303 3.81 -8.22 22.86
CA THR A 303 2.89 -7.12 22.54
C THR A 303 2.24 -6.63 23.83
N VAL A 304 2.37 -5.34 24.12
CA VAL A 304 1.69 -4.70 25.26
C VAL A 304 0.68 -3.67 24.74
N SER A 305 -0.46 -3.56 25.41
CA SER A 305 -1.55 -2.65 25.03
C SER A 305 -1.42 -1.25 25.64
N ASP A 306 -0.46 -1.04 26.54
CA ASP A 306 -0.27 0.23 27.25
C ASP A 306 1.05 0.90 26.84
N TYR A 307 0.95 2.16 26.41
CA TYR A 307 2.09 2.94 25.92
C TYR A 307 3.15 3.18 27.00
N ALA A 308 2.75 3.38 28.26
CA ALA A 308 3.70 3.63 29.33
C ALA A 308 4.53 2.38 29.65
N THR A 309 3.89 1.22 29.66
CA THR A 309 4.51 -0.10 29.79
C THR A 309 5.45 -0.32 28.63
N ALA A 310 4.98 -0.18 27.38
CA ALA A 310 5.80 -0.31 26.17
C ALA A 310 7.06 0.57 26.25
N ARG A 311 6.88 1.83 26.65
CA ARG A 311 7.97 2.80 26.76
C ARG A 311 8.91 2.51 27.92
N SER A 312 8.43 1.94 29.01
CA SER A 312 9.25 1.59 30.19
C SER A 312 10.03 0.29 30.00
N SER A 313 9.47 -0.66 29.24
CA SER A 313 10.13 -1.93 28.88
C SER A 313 11.14 -1.75 27.75
N SER A 314 11.11 -0.61 27.06
CA SER A 314 11.92 -0.33 25.88
C SER A 314 12.94 0.78 26.19
N GLU A 315 14.23 0.47 26.32
CA GLU A 315 15.28 1.51 26.33
C GLU A 315 15.41 2.21 24.95
N GLY A 316 14.74 1.67 23.92
CA GLY A 316 14.45 2.25 22.61
C GLY A 316 13.34 1.46 21.92
N ILE A 317 12.76 1.93 20.80
CA ILE A 317 12.07 1.00 19.87
C ILE A 317 13.19 0.03 19.45
N THR A 318 13.05 -1.28 19.56
CA THR A 318 12.67 -2.10 18.40
C THR A 318 12.37 -3.50 18.88
N SER A 319 11.13 -3.93 18.69
CA SER A 319 10.92 -5.33 18.33
C SER A 319 11.83 -5.66 17.15
N ASP A 320 12.40 -6.86 17.11
CA ASP A 320 13.14 -7.29 15.93
C ASP A 320 12.22 -7.16 14.71
N PHE A 321 12.82 -6.79 13.58
CA PHE A 321 12.12 -6.75 12.31
C PHE A 321 12.97 -7.45 11.27
N TYR A 322 12.30 -8.10 10.33
CA TYR A 322 12.94 -8.68 9.16
C TYR A 322 12.25 -8.16 7.91
N CYS A 323 12.96 -8.23 6.79
CA CYS A 323 12.38 -7.91 5.51
C CYS A 323 11.71 -9.16 4.94
N GLY A 324 10.40 -9.11 4.71
CA GLY A 324 9.62 -10.21 4.14
C GLY A 324 9.63 -10.23 2.61
N ALA A 325 9.82 -9.07 1.97
CA ALA A 325 9.98 -8.98 0.51
C ALA A 325 10.61 -7.66 0.09
N SER A 326 11.36 -7.69 -1.01
CA SER A 326 11.86 -6.50 -1.72
C SER A 326 11.32 -6.50 -3.14
N LEU A 327 10.67 -5.40 -3.54
CA LEU A 327 10.03 -5.24 -4.83
C LEU A 327 10.61 -4.02 -5.54
N ILE A 328 10.80 -4.10 -6.85
CA ILE A 328 11.32 -2.99 -7.67
C ILE A 328 10.36 -2.66 -8.81
N THR A 329 10.07 -1.37 -8.97
CA THR A 329 9.48 -0.78 -10.17
C THR A 329 10.55 0.04 -10.89
N TYR A 330 10.62 -0.04 -12.22
CA TYR A 330 11.58 0.69 -13.04
C TYR A 330 10.95 1.89 -13.74
N ALA A 331 11.65 3.03 -13.73
CA ALA A 331 11.19 4.23 -14.38
C ALA A 331 11.19 4.06 -15.91
N GLY A 332 10.04 4.32 -16.53
CA GLY A 332 9.86 4.18 -17.98
C GLY A 332 9.25 2.82 -18.37
N GLU A 333 9.07 1.93 -17.39
CA GLU A 333 8.36 0.66 -17.53
C GLU A 333 7.11 0.71 -16.67
N GLN A 334 6.08 1.36 -17.20
CA GLN A 334 4.85 1.63 -16.48
C GLN A 334 4.21 0.34 -15.97
N GLY A 335 3.89 0.30 -14.68
CA GLY A 335 3.30 -0.89 -14.04
C GLY A 335 4.28 -2.05 -13.82
N SER A 336 5.58 -1.89 -14.06
CA SER A 336 6.58 -2.90 -13.70
C SER A 336 6.62 -3.13 -12.19
N LEU A 337 6.68 -4.38 -11.76
CA LEU A 337 6.82 -4.75 -10.36
C LEU A 337 7.47 -6.12 -10.27
N GLU A 338 8.72 -6.14 -9.83
CA GLU A 338 9.53 -7.36 -9.77
C GLU A 338 9.90 -7.69 -8.33
N LYS A 339 9.52 -8.88 -7.87
CA LYS A 339 9.99 -9.45 -6.60
C LYS A 339 11.45 -9.85 -6.73
N GLN A 340 12.28 -9.32 -5.83
CA GLN A 340 13.70 -9.61 -5.77
C GLN A 340 13.95 -10.87 -4.93
N ALA A 341 15.05 -11.57 -5.22
CA ALA A 341 15.46 -12.74 -4.45
C ALA A 341 15.89 -12.38 -3.02
N ASP A 342 16.51 -11.21 -2.86
CA ASP A 342 17.08 -10.75 -1.59
C ASP A 342 16.53 -9.39 -1.18
N CYS A 343 16.43 -9.19 0.13
CA CYS A 343 16.23 -7.89 0.75
C CYS A 343 17.56 -7.19 1.07
N GLY A 344 17.49 -5.93 1.52
CA GLY A 344 18.63 -5.19 2.11
C GLY A 344 18.95 -3.88 1.40
N VAL A 345 18.09 -3.42 0.51
CA VAL A 345 18.24 -2.12 -0.17
C VAL A 345 18.00 -0.96 0.81
N ILE A 346 17.13 -1.16 1.79
CA ILE A 346 16.78 -0.21 2.85
C ILE A 346 17.27 -0.78 4.18
N THR A 347 18.01 0.05 4.94
CA THR A 347 18.47 -0.30 6.28
C THR A 347 18.08 0.80 7.25
N PHE A 348 17.66 0.39 8.45
CA PHE A 348 17.37 1.30 9.55
C PHE A 348 18.53 1.31 10.53
N SER A 349 18.85 2.50 11.04
CA SER A 349 19.75 2.61 12.18
C SER A 349 19.04 2.06 13.42
N ALA A 350 19.62 1.07 14.08
CA ALA A 350 19.18 0.61 15.40
C ALA A 350 19.54 1.62 16.51
N GLU A 351 20.40 2.61 16.22
CA GLU A 351 20.73 3.66 17.18
C GLU A 351 19.60 4.69 17.27
N ARG A 352 18.94 4.74 18.42
CA ARG A 352 17.95 5.77 18.73
C ARG A 352 18.67 7.12 18.93
N PRO A 353 18.39 8.16 18.13
CA PRO A 353 18.97 9.47 18.36
C PRO A 353 18.49 10.03 19.71
N ALA A 354 19.42 10.59 20.49
CA ALA A 354 19.14 11.17 21.81
C ALA A 354 18.12 12.33 21.77
N GLU A 355 18.02 13.01 20.62
CA GLU A 355 17.04 14.05 20.35
C GLU A 355 16.30 13.75 19.04
N TRP A 356 14.97 13.64 19.10
CA TRP A 356 14.13 13.60 17.90
C TRP A 356 14.10 15.00 17.30
N SER A 357 15.04 15.29 16.41
CA SER A 357 15.06 16.54 15.66
C SER A 357 14.02 16.51 14.53
N ILE A 358 12.74 16.26 14.85
CA ILE A 358 11.65 16.54 13.91
C ILE A 358 11.54 18.05 13.82
N SER A 359 12.16 18.57 12.77
CA SER A 359 12.19 20.00 12.48
C SER A 359 10.79 20.48 12.13
N VAL A 360 10.10 21.12 13.09
CA VAL A 360 8.78 21.71 12.86
C VAL A 360 8.94 23.03 12.09
N PRO A 361 8.25 23.26 10.97
CA PRO A 361 8.29 24.54 10.28
C PRO A 361 7.83 25.66 11.23
N ALA A 362 8.56 26.78 11.26
CA ALA A 362 8.31 27.88 12.18
C ALA A 362 6.88 28.47 12.10
N SER A 363 6.17 28.25 10.98
CA SER A 363 4.78 28.64 10.77
C SER A 363 3.77 27.92 11.67
N PHE A 364 4.11 26.75 12.22
CA PHE A 364 3.23 25.99 13.12
C PHE A 364 3.39 26.35 14.60
N MET A 365 4.32 27.25 14.94
CA MET A 365 4.67 27.60 16.33
C MET A 365 4.04 28.91 16.82
N SER A 366 3.11 29.52 16.07
CA SER A 366 2.47 30.77 16.46
C SER A 366 0.95 30.65 16.58
N GLY A 367 0.48 29.99 17.64
CA GLY A 367 -0.80 30.32 18.25
C GLY A 367 -0.63 31.62 19.03
N GLU A 368 -1.41 32.64 18.67
CA GLU A 368 -1.70 33.84 19.47
C GLU A 368 -0.56 34.44 20.32
N GLY A 369 0.09 35.46 19.75
CA GLY A 369 0.41 36.67 20.52
C GLY A 369 1.37 36.55 21.71
N LYS A 370 2.57 35.98 21.55
CA LYS A 370 3.80 36.42 22.27
C LYS A 370 5.06 35.79 21.67
N LYS A 371 6.10 36.61 21.49
CA LYS A 371 7.40 36.26 20.89
C LYS A 371 8.12 35.16 21.69
N GLY A 372 7.94 33.90 21.32
CA GLY A 372 8.78 32.78 21.71
C GLY A 372 10.05 32.72 20.86
N LYS A 373 11.22 32.65 21.51
CA LYS A 373 12.56 32.59 20.91
C LYS A 373 12.87 31.20 20.32
N GLY A 374 12.06 30.69 19.39
CA GLY A 374 12.40 29.49 18.63
C GLY A 374 13.41 29.82 17.53
N LYS A 375 14.55 29.13 17.48
CA LYS A 375 15.53 29.29 16.39
C LYS A 375 14.90 28.76 15.08
N PRO A 376 14.83 29.55 13.99
CA PRO A 376 14.39 29.07 12.69
C PRO A 376 15.35 28.02 12.11
N LEU A 377 14.86 27.18 11.19
CA LEU A 377 15.65 26.27 10.35
C LEU A 377 16.58 27.04 9.40
N VAL A 378 17.66 27.59 9.93
CA VAL A 378 18.67 28.29 9.12
C VAL A 378 20.10 27.82 9.34
N ASN A 379 20.39 26.81 10.19
CA ASN A 379 21.77 26.35 10.42
C ASN A 379 21.91 24.95 11.09
N CYS A 380 21.47 23.84 10.48
CA CYS A 380 21.67 22.49 11.05
C CYS A 380 22.09 21.47 9.99
N GLY A 381 23.31 20.93 10.00
CA GLY A 381 23.75 19.87 9.08
C GLY A 381 22.78 18.66 9.06
N GLY A 382 22.53 18.16 7.84
CA GLY A 382 21.32 17.42 7.44
C GLY A 382 20.29 18.34 6.74
N ASN A 383 20.36 19.65 7.03
CA ASN A 383 19.42 20.71 6.65
C ASN A 383 20.16 21.95 6.11
N ALA A 384 19.74 22.51 4.97
CA ALA A 384 19.98 23.94 4.65
C ALA A 384 19.04 24.44 3.54
N CYS A 385 17.75 24.54 3.83
CA CYS A 385 16.87 25.42 3.07
C CYS A 385 17.38 26.87 3.21
N ILE A 386 17.65 27.54 2.09
CA ILE A 386 17.66 29.01 2.03
C ILE A 386 16.57 29.43 1.04
N VAL A 387 15.42 29.82 1.55
CA VAL A 387 14.48 30.64 0.77
C VAL A 387 14.82 32.09 1.07
N LYS A 388 15.53 32.76 0.15
CA LYS A 388 15.62 34.22 0.20
C LYS A 388 14.33 34.79 -0.39
N LYS A 389 13.79 35.82 0.28
CA LYS A 389 12.51 36.44 -0.05
C LYS A 389 12.45 37.14 -1.42
N ASP A 390 13.57 37.34 -2.11
CA ASP A 390 13.61 38.15 -3.34
C ASP A 390 14.41 37.46 -4.45
N GLY A 391 13.71 37.09 -5.54
CA GLY A 391 14.20 36.22 -6.61
C GLY A 391 15.33 36.78 -7.50
N LYS A 392 16.59 36.70 -7.05
CA LYS A 392 17.77 36.80 -7.93
C LYS A 392 18.87 35.80 -7.54
N GLN A 393 19.40 35.09 -8.54
CA GLN A 393 20.50 34.12 -8.43
C GLN A 393 21.78 34.79 -7.87
N GLY A 394 22.43 34.13 -6.90
CA GLY A 394 23.72 34.55 -6.36
C GLY A 394 24.71 33.37 -6.28
N LYS A 395 25.87 33.52 -6.93
CA LYS A 395 26.97 32.55 -6.96
C LYS A 395 27.50 32.20 -5.56
N SER A 396 27.86 30.93 -5.39
CA SER A 396 28.47 30.36 -4.18
C SER A 396 29.72 31.13 -3.74
N LYS A 397 29.78 31.48 -2.44
CA LYS A 397 31.00 31.91 -1.74
C LYS A 397 31.55 30.71 -0.96
N THR A 398 32.30 29.86 -1.65
CA THR A 398 33.48 29.26 -1.03
C THR A 398 34.53 30.36 -0.93
N ASP A 399 34.68 30.90 0.28
CA ASP A 399 35.82 31.72 0.68
C ASP A 399 37.12 31.02 0.23
N LYS A 400 37.90 31.56 -0.72
CA LYS A 400 38.68 32.80 -0.59
C LYS A 400 39.22 33.02 0.83
N LYS A 401 39.74 31.96 1.45
CA LYS A 401 40.66 32.05 2.59
C LYS A 401 42.06 31.54 2.25
N LYS A 402 42.61 32.01 1.13
CA LYS A 402 44.05 32.09 0.89
C LYS A 402 44.35 33.41 0.19
N THR A 403 44.49 34.50 0.95
CA THR A 403 45.52 35.53 0.75
C THR A 403 45.30 36.73 1.70
N LYS A 404 46.41 37.20 2.26
CA LYS A 404 46.62 38.52 2.89
C LYS A 404 46.03 38.75 4.29
N LYS A 405 46.62 38.08 5.29
CA LYS A 405 47.01 38.78 6.54
C LYS A 405 48.43 39.30 6.36
N GLY A 406 48.63 40.59 6.59
CA GLY A 406 49.96 41.19 6.74
C GLY A 406 50.25 42.39 5.84
N LYS A 407 49.57 43.52 6.06
CA LYS A 407 50.18 44.87 5.95
C LYS A 407 49.16 45.96 6.34
N LYS A 408 49.33 46.49 7.55
CA LYS A 408 49.34 47.94 7.83
C LYS A 408 49.45 48.19 9.34
N LYS A 409 50.61 48.71 9.78
CA LYS A 409 50.64 49.86 10.68
C LYS A 409 51.79 50.78 10.27
N LYS A 410 51.43 52.06 10.20
CA LYS A 410 52.23 53.22 9.78
C LYS A 410 53.24 53.61 10.88
N GLY A 411 54.33 54.27 10.47
CA GLY A 411 54.76 55.52 11.13
C GLY A 411 56.15 55.58 11.77
N LYS A 412 57.10 56.15 11.01
CA LYS A 412 58.10 57.19 11.38
C LYS A 412 58.84 57.12 12.74
N LYS A 413 60.18 57.03 12.62
CA LYS A 413 61.30 57.71 13.35
C LYS A 413 62.53 56.81 13.09
N GLY A 414 63.73 57.23 12.69
CA GLY A 414 64.43 58.50 12.62
C GLY A 414 65.90 58.21 12.98
N LYS A 415 66.82 58.86 12.24
CA LYS A 415 68.27 59.06 12.52
C LYS A 415 69.30 57.97 12.19
N LYS A 416 70.25 58.48 11.38
CA LYS A 416 71.67 58.17 11.19
C LYS A 416 72.05 56.90 10.45
#